data_AF-A0A1Y2CXF2-F1
#
_entry.id   AF-A0A1Y2CXF2-F1
#
_cell.length_a   1.000
_cell.length_b   1.000
_cell.length_c   1.000
_cell.angle_alpha   90.00
_cell.angle_beta   90.00
_cell.angle_gamma   90.00
#
_symmetry.space_group_name_H-M   'P 1'
#
loop_
_entity.id
_entity.type
_entity.pdbx_description
1 polymer ?
#
loop_
_entity_poly.entity_id
_entity_poly.type
_entity_poly.pdbx_seq_one_letter_code
_entity_poly.pdbx_strand_id
1 'polypeptide(L)'
;METNFYCLISKLYIQSDIIKILFFLIIIINVNAIEVSNEDEFKNALNLNSSNIILKSSFSLDNDYYMLNSKVKSIRIIGSSKNVTLSFKNEFNGLHFNEYEHVEIENLSIHGNLDIINCTNTNIVNINLYGVLKSDNLNEYQLTISNMNYKKLQKRMSKNGILIHGGINVIDNSKIYGSTTISESIIKIFNLNNKSELSNNKIKVYIKNSYFSGEFVNCILEGSYINLKIEDSKFKNGFTFNNGYKHI
;
A
#
# COMPACT_ATOMS: atom_id res chain seq x y z
N MET A 1 -4.09 -8.59 -62.68
CA MET A 1 -3.07 -9.09 -61.72
C MET A 1 -2.52 -7.97 -60.83
N GLU A 2 -2.66 -6.69 -61.20
CA GLU A 2 -2.13 -5.53 -60.47
C GLU A 2 -2.92 -5.15 -59.21
N THR A 3 -4.22 -5.43 -59.16
CA THR A 3 -5.10 -5.07 -58.02
C THR A 3 -4.77 -5.80 -56.72
N ASN A 4 -4.19 -7.00 -56.80
CA ASN A 4 -3.76 -7.78 -55.62
C ASN A 4 -2.46 -7.26 -55.00
N PHE A 5 -1.61 -6.57 -55.78
CA PHE A 5 -0.31 -6.09 -55.30
C PHE A 5 -0.45 -4.83 -54.45
N TYR A 6 -1.30 -3.88 -54.88
CA TYR A 6 -1.60 -2.66 -54.10
C TYR A 6 -2.28 -2.96 -52.77
N CYS A 7 -3.13 -4.00 -52.71
CA CYS A 7 -3.78 -4.42 -51.46
C CYS A 7 -2.78 -5.05 -50.46
N LEU A 8 -1.74 -5.74 -50.96
CA LEU A 8 -0.71 -6.32 -50.11
C LEU A 8 0.21 -5.24 -49.52
N ILE A 9 0.62 -4.27 -50.34
CA ILE A 9 1.48 -3.16 -49.92
C ILE A 9 0.75 -2.27 -48.90
N SER A 10 -0.52 -1.96 -49.12
CA SER A 10 -1.29 -1.14 -48.17
C SER A 10 -1.48 -1.82 -46.82
N LYS A 11 -1.69 -3.15 -46.79
CA LYS A 11 -1.76 -3.93 -45.54
C LYS A 11 -0.43 -3.95 -44.77
N LEU A 12 0.70 -4.05 -45.48
CA LEU A 12 2.04 -4.01 -44.88
C LEU A 12 2.38 -2.62 -44.29
N TYR A 13 1.98 -1.55 -44.97
CA TYR A 13 2.15 -0.18 -44.46
C TYR A 13 1.31 0.08 -43.21
N ILE A 14 0.03 -0.33 -43.21
CA ILE A 14 -0.85 -0.21 -42.05
C ILE A 14 -0.29 -0.98 -40.84
N GLN A 15 0.29 -2.17 -41.05
CA GLN A 15 0.98 -2.91 -39.98
C GLN A 15 2.19 -2.16 -39.43
N SER A 16 3.02 -1.55 -40.28
CA SER A 16 4.18 -0.74 -39.86
C SER A 16 3.75 0.47 -39.02
N ASP A 17 2.70 1.16 -39.42
CA ASP A 17 2.24 2.36 -38.71
C ASP A 17 1.57 2.02 -37.37
N ILE A 18 0.84 0.90 -37.30
CA ILE A 18 0.31 0.37 -36.03
C ILE A 18 1.45 0.02 -35.07
N ILE A 19 2.53 -0.60 -35.55
CA ILE A 19 3.71 -0.93 -34.72
C ILE A 19 4.39 0.34 -34.20
N LYS A 20 4.53 1.37 -35.03
CA LYS A 20 5.09 2.67 -34.61
C LYS A 20 4.22 3.36 -33.58
N ILE A 21 2.89 3.34 -33.74
CA ILE A 21 1.94 3.89 -32.76
C ILE A 21 2.03 3.11 -31.44
N LEU A 22 2.12 1.78 -31.48
CA LEU A 22 2.34 0.95 -30.29
C LEU A 22 3.66 1.26 -29.60
N PHE A 23 4.75 1.43 -30.36
CA PHE A 23 6.05 1.79 -29.82
C PHE A 23 6.04 3.21 -29.22
N PHE A 24 5.35 4.16 -29.86
CA PHE A 24 5.15 5.52 -29.38
C PHE A 24 4.28 5.55 -28.11
N LEU A 25 3.24 4.72 -28.04
CA LEU A 25 2.42 4.55 -26.83
C LEU A 25 3.23 3.93 -25.69
N ILE A 26 4.10 2.95 -25.95
CA ILE A 26 5.02 2.38 -24.95
C ILE A 26 6.00 3.45 -24.44
N ILE A 27 6.50 4.33 -25.33
CA ILE A 27 7.36 5.46 -24.95
C ILE A 27 6.60 6.52 -24.14
N ILE A 28 5.32 6.79 -24.45
CA ILE A 28 4.48 7.72 -23.68
C ILE A 28 4.12 7.15 -22.29
N ILE A 29 3.97 5.83 -22.15
CA ILE A 29 3.73 5.17 -20.85
C ILE A 29 4.98 5.20 -19.97
N ASN A 30 6.19 5.38 -20.54
CA ASN A 30 7.36 5.83 -19.81
C ASN A 30 7.27 7.33 -19.49
N VAL A 31 6.17 7.73 -18.83
CA VAL A 31 6.11 8.97 -18.06
C VAL A 31 7.30 8.95 -17.11
N ASN A 32 8.25 9.85 -17.36
CA ASN A 32 9.60 9.91 -16.78
C ASN A 32 9.66 9.42 -15.34
N ALA A 33 9.96 8.13 -15.17
CA ALA A 33 10.30 7.59 -13.86
C ALA A 33 11.60 8.24 -13.42
N ILE A 34 11.64 8.80 -12.22
CA ILE A 34 12.88 9.32 -11.66
C ILE A 34 13.52 8.20 -10.84
N GLU A 35 14.71 7.80 -11.25
CA GLU A 35 15.53 6.87 -10.50
C GLU A 35 16.28 7.63 -9.41
N VAL A 36 16.24 7.13 -8.19
CA VAL A 36 16.85 7.77 -7.02
C VAL A 36 17.65 6.76 -6.20
N SER A 37 18.78 7.21 -5.67
CA SER A 37 19.76 6.39 -4.93
C SER A 37 20.16 6.98 -3.57
N ASN A 38 19.64 8.16 -3.24
CA ASN A 38 19.90 8.84 -1.97
C ASN A 38 18.75 9.79 -1.61
N GLU A 39 18.83 10.36 -0.40
CA GLU A 39 17.83 11.27 0.14
C GLU A 39 17.64 12.55 -0.70
N ASP A 40 18.73 13.14 -1.22
CA ASP A 40 18.66 14.38 -1.99
C ASP A 40 17.96 14.17 -3.34
N GLU A 41 18.25 13.07 -4.03
CA GLU A 41 17.57 12.66 -5.26
C GLU A 41 16.08 12.38 -5.01
N PHE A 42 15.75 11.71 -3.90
CA PHE A 42 14.37 11.47 -3.50
C PHE A 42 13.62 12.78 -3.24
N LYS A 43 14.21 13.71 -2.47
CA LYS A 43 13.66 15.06 -2.24
C LYS A 43 13.42 15.81 -3.54
N ASN A 44 14.40 15.77 -4.45
CA ASN A 44 14.30 16.43 -5.74
C ASN A 44 13.18 15.83 -6.59
N ALA A 45 13.03 14.51 -6.62
CA ALA A 45 11.95 13.84 -7.34
C ALA A 45 10.56 14.27 -6.85
N LEU A 46 10.40 14.42 -5.53
CA LEU A 46 9.17 14.93 -4.91
C LEU A 46 8.90 16.39 -5.25
N ASN A 47 9.91 17.26 -5.18
CA ASN A 47 9.79 18.68 -5.51
C ASN A 47 9.43 18.92 -6.98
N LEU A 48 9.89 18.03 -7.87
CA LEU A 48 9.55 18.04 -9.29
C LEU A 48 8.13 17.52 -9.57
N ASN A 49 7.37 17.12 -8.54
CA ASN A 49 6.03 16.54 -8.66
C ASN A 49 6.03 15.28 -9.54
N SER A 50 7.07 14.44 -9.38
CA SER A 50 7.17 13.19 -10.13
C SER A 50 6.13 12.19 -9.62
N SER A 51 5.34 11.63 -10.53
CA SER A 51 4.32 10.63 -10.21
C SER A 51 4.89 9.21 -10.08
N ASN A 52 6.14 8.98 -10.52
CA ASN A 52 6.75 7.66 -10.55
C ASN A 52 8.22 7.73 -10.11
N ILE A 53 8.56 7.08 -8.98
CA ILE A 53 9.88 7.13 -8.34
C ILE A 53 10.40 5.71 -8.16
N ILE A 54 11.61 5.45 -8.65
CA ILE A 54 12.27 4.14 -8.58
C ILE A 54 13.49 4.24 -7.66
N LEU A 55 13.44 3.56 -6.51
CA LEU A 55 14.55 3.46 -5.58
C LEU A 55 15.57 2.41 -6.09
N LYS A 56 16.76 2.86 -6.49
CA LYS A 56 17.84 1.99 -6.97
C LYS A 56 18.72 1.43 -5.86
N SER A 57 18.78 2.12 -4.72
CA SER A 57 19.57 1.72 -3.57
C SER A 57 18.82 2.00 -2.28
N SER A 58 19.29 1.36 -1.20
CA SER A 58 18.79 1.60 0.15
C SER A 58 19.36 2.90 0.71
N PHE A 59 18.52 3.73 1.32
CA PHE A 59 18.94 4.96 2.00
C PHE A 59 17.97 5.33 3.12
N SER A 60 18.45 6.21 4.01
CA SER A 60 17.65 6.76 5.11
C SER A 60 17.27 8.19 4.82
N LEU A 61 16.05 8.55 5.21
CA LEU A 61 15.55 9.92 5.20
C LEU A 61 15.73 10.54 6.60
N ASP A 62 16.28 11.75 6.66
CA ASP A 62 16.57 12.46 7.91
C ASP A 62 15.36 13.27 8.42
N ASN A 63 14.54 13.77 7.49
CA ASN A 63 13.41 14.64 7.84
C ASN A 63 12.23 13.90 8.48
N ASP A 64 11.58 14.62 9.39
CA ASP A 64 10.48 14.08 10.19
C ASP A 64 9.21 13.76 9.40
N TYR A 65 8.97 14.47 8.28
CA TYR A 65 7.75 14.34 7.51
C TYR A 65 8.01 14.59 6.01
N TYR A 66 7.65 13.62 5.18
CA TYR A 66 7.47 13.82 3.75
C TYR A 66 5.97 13.83 3.46
N MET A 67 5.35 15.01 3.59
CA MET A 67 4.03 15.25 3.00
C MET A 67 4.21 15.34 1.49
N LEU A 68 3.73 14.32 0.81
CA LEU A 68 3.72 14.28 -0.64
C LEU A 68 2.60 15.24 -1.10
N ASN A 69 2.99 16.34 -1.76
CA ASN A 69 2.10 17.49 -1.98
C ASN A 69 1.09 17.23 -3.13
N SER A 70 -0.12 17.77 -2.97
CA SER A 70 -1.37 17.46 -3.69
C SER A 70 -1.44 17.87 -5.17
N LYS A 71 -0.33 18.35 -5.76
CA LYS A 71 -0.33 18.72 -7.19
C LYS A 71 -0.42 17.51 -8.11
N VAL A 72 0.07 16.37 -7.65
CA VAL A 72 -0.03 15.11 -8.38
C VAL A 72 -1.16 14.30 -7.77
N LYS A 73 -2.11 13.88 -8.60
CA LYS A 73 -3.23 13.02 -8.18
C LYS A 73 -2.83 11.57 -7.96
N SER A 74 -1.69 11.16 -8.52
CA SER A 74 -1.23 9.77 -8.48
C SER A 74 0.26 9.69 -8.19
N ILE A 75 0.66 8.82 -7.26
CA ILE A 75 2.07 8.58 -6.97
C ILE A 75 2.36 7.09 -6.90
N ARG A 76 3.50 6.69 -7.48
CA ARG A 76 4.03 5.34 -7.48
C ARG A 76 5.47 5.37 -6.97
N ILE A 77 5.76 4.62 -5.91
CA ILE A 77 7.10 4.46 -5.32
C ILE A 77 7.49 2.98 -5.37
N ILE A 78 8.56 2.67 -6.10
CA ILE A 78 8.95 1.29 -6.39
C ILE A 78 10.40 1.07 -5.99
N GLY A 79 10.71 -0.03 -5.33
CA GLY A 79 12.09 -0.49 -5.23
C GLY A 79 12.52 -1.24 -6.48
N SER A 80 13.74 -1.01 -6.94
CA SER A 80 14.34 -1.86 -7.98
C SER A 80 14.39 -3.35 -7.58
N SER A 81 14.37 -3.63 -6.28
CA SER A 81 14.11 -4.95 -5.71
C SER A 81 13.50 -4.82 -4.32
N LYS A 82 12.81 -5.87 -3.83
CA LYS A 82 12.28 -5.97 -2.46
C LYS A 82 13.33 -5.73 -1.36
N ASN A 83 14.61 -5.90 -1.67
CA ASN A 83 15.73 -5.71 -0.75
C ASN A 83 16.19 -4.25 -0.65
N VAL A 84 15.70 -3.37 -1.54
CA VAL A 84 15.90 -1.93 -1.39
C VAL A 84 15.13 -1.45 -0.18
N THR A 85 15.84 -0.85 0.76
CA THR A 85 15.28 -0.38 2.02
C THR A 85 15.18 1.14 2.03
N LEU A 86 13.96 1.64 2.18
CA LEU A 86 13.71 3.02 2.58
C LEU A 86 13.55 3.06 4.10
N SER A 87 14.49 3.72 4.78
CA SER A 87 14.46 3.88 6.24
C SER A 87 14.32 5.35 6.63
N PHE A 88 14.00 5.57 7.89
CA PHE A 88 13.95 6.91 8.49
C PHE A 88 14.94 6.93 9.66
N LYS A 89 15.71 8.02 9.80
CA LYS A 89 16.68 8.13 10.92
C LYS A 89 15.98 8.05 12.28
N ASN A 90 14.79 8.65 12.37
CA ASN A 90 13.86 8.42 13.46
C ASN A 90 12.80 7.43 13.00
N GLU A 91 12.77 6.26 13.64
CA GLU A 91 11.91 5.13 13.26
C GLU A 91 10.41 5.45 13.39
N PHE A 92 10.01 6.52 14.08
CA PHE A 92 8.60 6.94 14.21
C PHE A 92 8.10 7.78 13.04
N ASN A 93 8.99 8.16 12.13
CA ASN A 93 8.64 8.92 10.95
C ASN A 93 8.22 7.98 9.82
N GLY A 94 7.67 8.55 8.76
CA GLY A 94 7.09 7.76 7.68
C GLY A 94 6.83 8.53 6.40
N LEU A 95 6.22 7.82 5.46
CA LEU A 95 5.60 8.43 4.29
C LEU A 95 4.16 8.81 4.62
N HIS A 96 3.78 10.04 4.31
CA HIS A 96 2.43 10.55 4.55
C HIS A 96 1.79 10.92 3.20
N PHE A 97 0.84 10.10 2.78
CA PHE A 97 0.02 10.32 1.58
C PHE A 97 -1.29 10.98 2.02
N ASN A 98 -1.59 12.16 1.49
CA ASN A 98 -2.83 12.87 1.79
C ASN A 98 -3.54 13.25 0.48
N GLU A 99 -4.81 12.86 0.35
CA GLU A 99 -5.70 13.27 -0.75
C GLU A 99 -5.22 12.86 -2.16
N TYR A 100 -4.55 11.71 -2.28
CA TYR A 100 -4.21 11.13 -3.58
C TYR A 100 -5.38 10.34 -4.17
N GLU A 101 -5.65 10.49 -5.46
CA GLU A 101 -6.56 9.58 -6.18
C GLU A 101 -5.95 8.18 -6.28
N HIS A 102 -4.64 8.10 -6.49
CA HIS A 102 -3.93 6.83 -6.57
C HIS A 102 -2.59 6.83 -5.83
N VAL A 103 -2.37 5.82 -4.99
CA VAL A 103 -1.09 5.56 -4.34
C VAL A 103 -0.66 4.13 -4.65
N GLU A 104 0.57 3.95 -5.10
CA GLU A 104 1.15 2.63 -5.31
C GLU A 104 2.54 2.54 -4.67
N ILE A 105 2.74 1.53 -3.83
CA ILE A 105 4.03 1.24 -3.19
C ILE A 105 4.39 -0.21 -3.48
N GLU A 106 5.51 -0.44 -4.16
CA GLU A 106 5.83 -1.76 -4.70
C GLU A 106 7.28 -2.19 -4.49
N ASN A 107 7.50 -3.47 -4.18
CA ASN A 107 8.81 -4.14 -4.31
C ASN A 107 9.93 -3.44 -3.52
N LEU A 108 9.69 -3.06 -2.26
CA LEU A 108 10.70 -2.47 -1.37
C LEU A 108 10.47 -2.83 0.10
N SER A 109 11.48 -2.56 0.94
CA SER A 109 11.41 -2.69 2.39
C SER A 109 11.31 -1.32 3.05
N ILE A 110 10.36 -1.13 3.97
CA ILE A 110 10.11 0.15 4.65
C ILE A 110 10.36 0.01 6.14
N HIS A 111 11.33 0.77 6.64
CA HIS A 111 11.67 0.87 8.06
C HIS A 111 11.19 2.22 8.59
N GLY A 112 9.87 2.33 8.75
CA GLY A 112 9.17 3.53 9.19
C GLY A 112 7.66 3.35 9.05
N ASN A 113 6.92 4.40 9.36
CA ASN A 113 5.46 4.42 9.27
C ASN A 113 4.97 4.67 7.83
N LEU A 114 3.73 4.26 7.58
CA LEU A 114 2.97 4.60 6.38
C LEU A 114 1.62 5.16 6.80
N ASP A 115 1.36 6.41 6.46
CA ASP A 115 0.08 7.06 6.70
C ASP A 115 -0.62 7.36 5.37
N ILE A 116 -1.81 6.81 5.19
CA ILE A 116 -2.65 6.95 3.99
C ILE A 116 -3.93 7.66 4.42
N ILE A 117 -4.10 8.91 4.01
CA ILE A 117 -5.18 9.77 4.46
C ILE A 117 -5.96 10.24 3.24
N ASN A 118 -7.27 10.00 3.23
CA ASN A 118 -8.19 10.40 2.17
C ASN A 118 -7.72 10.01 0.76
N CYS A 119 -7.08 8.84 0.61
CA CYS A 119 -6.59 8.37 -0.68
C CYS A 119 -7.61 7.40 -1.31
N THR A 120 -8.06 7.68 -2.54
CA THR A 120 -9.18 6.96 -3.17
C THR A 120 -8.84 5.51 -3.48
N ASN A 121 -7.66 5.25 -4.04
CA ASN A 121 -7.21 3.90 -4.38
C ASN A 121 -5.74 3.71 -4.03
N THR A 122 -5.46 2.88 -3.03
CA THR A 122 -4.10 2.59 -2.57
C THR A 122 -3.75 1.11 -2.76
N ASN A 123 -2.61 0.85 -3.42
CA ASN A 123 -2.05 -0.48 -3.63
C ASN A 123 -0.68 -0.58 -2.96
N ILE A 124 -0.53 -1.53 -2.04
CA ILE A 124 0.72 -1.86 -1.37
C ILE A 124 1.07 -3.31 -1.75
N VAL A 125 2.12 -3.48 -2.55
CA VAL A 125 2.40 -4.76 -3.21
C VAL A 125 3.84 -5.21 -3.00
N ASN A 126 4.02 -6.47 -2.58
CA ASN A 126 5.33 -7.10 -2.46
C ASN A 126 6.32 -6.32 -1.58
N ILE A 127 5.86 -5.77 -0.46
CA ILE A 127 6.70 -5.00 0.47
C ILE A 127 7.09 -5.79 1.72
N ASN A 128 8.16 -5.38 2.38
CA ASN A 128 8.37 -5.64 3.81
C ASN A 128 8.07 -4.36 4.59
N LEU A 129 7.23 -4.41 5.61
CA LEU A 129 6.92 -3.23 6.44
C LEU A 129 7.31 -3.47 7.90
N TYR A 130 8.11 -2.54 8.44
CA TYR A 130 8.65 -2.63 9.80
C TYR A 130 8.23 -1.49 10.75
N GLY A 131 7.18 -0.74 10.40
CA GLY A 131 6.57 0.28 11.26
C GLY A 131 5.06 0.12 11.41
N VAL A 132 4.36 1.24 11.64
CA VAL A 132 2.90 1.30 11.71
C VAL A 132 2.32 1.63 10.34
N LEU A 133 1.26 0.93 9.93
CA LEU A 133 0.43 1.31 8.79
C LEU A 133 -0.86 1.93 9.30
N LYS A 134 -1.14 3.17 8.93
CA LYS A 134 -2.40 3.83 9.21
C LYS A 134 -3.11 4.20 7.91
N SER A 135 -4.37 3.86 7.82
CA SER A 135 -5.28 4.26 6.75
C SER A 135 -6.47 4.98 7.37
N ASP A 136 -6.74 6.20 6.92
CA ASP A 136 -7.86 7.03 7.36
C ASP A 136 -8.61 7.52 6.12
N ASN A 137 -9.59 6.72 5.68
CA ASN A 137 -10.22 6.85 4.38
C ASN A 137 -11.76 6.82 4.49
N LEU A 138 -12.45 7.29 3.45
CA LEU A 138 -13.90 7.16 3.33
C LEU A 138 -14.31 5.71 3.01
N ASN A 139 -15.58 5.37 3.20
CA ASN A 139 -16.08 3.99 3.08
C ASN A 139 -15.97 3.40 1.66
N GLU A 140 -15.99 4.26 0.64
CA GLU A 140 -15.91 3.93 -0.78
C GLU A 140 -14.46 3.82 -1.29
N TYR A 141 -13.46 4.24 -0.50
CA TYR A 141 -12.06 4.21 -0.90
C TYR A 141 -11.47 2.81 -0.74
N GLN A 142 -10.49 2.47 -1.56
CA GLN A 142 -9.91 1.14 -1.60
C GLN A 142 -8.47 1.12 -1.07
N LEU A 143 -8.20 0.15 -0.20
CA LEU A 143 -6.85 -0.22 0.22
C LEU A 143 -6.60 -1.70 -0.09
N THR A 144 -5.66 -1.97 -0.97
CA THR A 144 -5.23 -3.33 -1.33
C THR A 144 -3.81 -3.55 -0.80
N ILE A 145 -3.63 -4.57 0.02
CA ILE A 145 -2.35 -5.03 0.54
C ILE A 145 -2.12 -6.44 0.00
N SER A 146 -1.03 -6.65 -0.73
CA SER A 146 -0.74 -7.93 -1.37
C SER A 146 0.73 -8.30 -1.23
N ASN A 147 1.02 -9.57 -0.91
CA ASN A 147 2.39 -10.07 -0.76
C ASN A 147 3.23 -9.30 0.28
N MET A 148 2.58 -8.73 1.30
CA MET A 148 3.25 -7.98 2.36
C MET A 148 3.82 -8.95 3.41
N ASN A 149 5.03 -8.66 3.88
CA ASN A 149 5.57 -9.24 5.10
C ASN A 149 5.66 -8.15 6.18
N TYR A 150 4.85 -8.25 7.22
CA TYR A 150 4.72 -7.23 8.26
C TYR A 150 5.29 -7.71 9.59
N LYS A 151 6.15 -6.88 10.20
CA LYS A 151 6.60 -7.07 11.58
C LYS A 151 6.99 -5.74 12.19
N LYS A 152 6.35 -5.32 13.28
CA LYS A 152 6.74 -4.06 13.95
C LYS A 152 8.07 -4.22 14.70
N LEU A 153 9.12 -3.56 14.21
CA LEU A 153 10.47 -3.58 14.82
C LEU A 153 10.77 -2.33 15.67
N GLN A 154 9.94 -1.30 15.58
CA GLN A 154 10.08 -0.07 16.37
C GLN A 154 10.04 -0.35 17.87
N LYS A 155 10.87 0.37 18.64
CA LYS A 155 11.02 0.21 20.09
C LYS A 155 9.84 0.78 20.88
N ARG A 156 9.23 1.86 20.40
CA ARG A 156 8.11 2.50 21.09
C ARG A 156 6.86 1.66 21.00
N MET A 157 6.12 1.55 22.11
CA MET A 157 4.80 0.93 22.13
C MET A 157 3.83 1.67 21.21
N SER A 158 3.11 0.94 20.37
CA SER A 158 1.92 1.41 19.67
C SER A 158 0.71 0.61 20.14
N LYS A 159 -0.49 1.22 20.08
CA LYS A 159 -1.71 0.47 20.36
C LYS A 159 -1.93 -0.62 19.34
N ASN A 160 -1.78 -0.27 18.07
CA ASN A 160 -1.99 -1.18 16.94
C ASN A 160 -0.80 -1.16 15.99
N GLY A 161 -0.64 -2.24 15.24
CA GLY A 161 0.38 -2.34 14.19
C GLY A 161 -0.12 -1.77 12.85
N ILE A 162 -1.34 -2.14 12.48
CA ILE A 162 -2.07 -1.73 11.30
C ILE A 162 -3.42 -1.18 11.77
N LEU A 163 -3.71 0.08 11.42
CA LEU A 163 -4.92 0.78 11.80
C LEU A 163 -5.66 1.21 10.54
N ILE A 164 -6.87 0.70 10.34
CA ILE A 164 -7.69 0.97 9.16
C ILE A 164 -9.00 1.61 9.59
N HIS A 165 -9.26 2.80 9.06
CA HIS A 165 -10.53 3.50 9.17
C HIS A 165 -11.16 3.64 7.79
N GLY A 166 -12.40 3.18 7.67
CA GLY A 166 -13.18 3.18 6.43
C GLY A 166 -12.70 2.21 5.35
N GLY A 167 -13.29 2.35 4.18
CA GLY A 167 -12.90 1.72 2.92
C GLY A 167 -13.37 0.30 2.61
N ILE A 168 -12.95 -0.13 1.42
CA ILE A 168 -12.94 -1.49 0.91
C ILE A 168 -11.49 -1.98 1.01
N ASN A 169 -11.26 -2.92 1.92
CA ASN A 169 -9.93 -3.35 2.30
C ASN A 169 -9.70 -4.79 1.86
N VAL A 170 -8.59 -5.03 1.17
CA VAL A 170 -8.17 -6.35 0.71
C VAL A 170 -6.78 -6.65 1.27
N ILE A 171 -6.63 -7.78 1.96
CA ILE A 171 -5.34 -8.31 2.41
C ILE A 171 -5.16 -9.68 1.77
N ASP A 172 -4.17 -9.80 0.89
CA ASP A 172 -3.93 -10.99 0.07
C ASP A 172 -2.49 -11.49 0.20
N ASN A 173 -2.31 -12.81 0.25
CA ASN A 173 -1.04 -13.51 0.24
C ASN A 173 0.01 -12.89 1.17
N SER A 174 -0.41 -12.41 2.34
CA SER A 174 0.41 -11.60 3.23
C SER A 174 0.75 -12.37 4.50
N LYS A 175 1.91 -12.07 5.09
CA LYS A 175 2.36 -12.64 6.37
C LYS A 175 2.46 -11.51 7.38
N ILE A 176 1.67 -11.59 8.45
CA ILE A 176 1.52 -10.52 9.43
C ILE A 176 1.83 -11.06 10.82
N TYR A 177 2.86 -10.52 11.45
CA TYR A 177 3.35 -10.96 12.75
C TYR A 177 3.12 -9.91 13.83
N GLY A 178 2.75 -10.38 15.02
CA GLY A 178 2.68 -9.60 16.24
C GLY A 178 4.06 -9.14 16.69
N SER A 179 4.05 -8.33 17.74
CA SER A 179 5.26 -7.81 18.37
C SER A 179 4.91 -7.38 19.79
N THR A 180 5.83 -7.59 20.72
CA THR A 180 5.70 -7.09 22.11
C THR A 180 5.57 -5.57 22.16
N THR A 181 5.91 -4.85 21.08
CA THR A 181 5.75 -3.40 20.98
C THR A 181 4.37 -2.95 20.47
N ILE A 182 3.42 -3.87 20.34
CA ILE A 182 1.99 -3.62 20.06
C ILE A 182 1.22 -3.95 21.35
N SER A 183 0.38 -3.04 21.86
CA SER A 183 -0.31 -3.25 23.15
C SER A 183 -1.74 -3.79 23.05
N GLU A 184 -2.43 -3.60 21.91
CA GLU A 184 -3.83 -4.03 21.74
C GLU A 184 -3.93 -5.10 20.64
N SER A 185 -3.97 -4.69 19.37
CA SER A 185 -4.17 -5.61 18.25
C SER A 185 -3.18 -5.38 17.12
N ILE A 186 -2.83 -6.43 16.37
CA ILE A 186 -1.99 -6.26 15.19
C ILE A 186 -2.74 -5.44 14.16
N ILE A 187 -3.99 -5.81 13.86
CA ILE A 187 -4.85 -5.11 12.90
C ILE A 187 -6.10 -4.63 13.63
N LYS A 188 -6.37 -3.32 13.56
CA LYS A 188 -7.61 -2.71 14.04
C LYS A 188 -8.36 -2.07 12.89
N ILE A 189 -9.62 -2.43 12.72
CA ILE A 189 -10.52 -1.90 11.69
C ILE A 189 -11.76 -1.33 12.36
N PHE A 190 -12.06 -0.05 12.10
CA PHE A 190 -13.17 0.64 12.76
C PHE A 190 -13.78 1.72 11.86
N ASN A 191 -15.01 2.13 12.16
CA ASN A 191 -15.69 3.26 11.54
C ASN A 191 -16.00 4.31 12.61
N LEU A 192 -15.62 5.57 12.41
CA LEU A 192 -15.93 6.67 13.33
C LEU A 192 -17.31 7.27 13.10
N ASN A 193 -17.91 7.07 11.92
CA ASN A 193 -19.23 7.59 11.57
C ASN A 193 -20.34 6.72 12.18
N ASN A 194 -20.38 6.66 13.51
CA ASN A 194 -21.34 5.95 14.37
C ASN A 194 -22.73 6.62 14.41
N LYS A 195 -23.25 7.12 13.29
CA LYS A 195 -24.63 7.63 13.22
C LYS A 195 -25.48 6.64 12.43
N SER A 196 -26.03 5.67 13.16
CA SER A 196 -27.04 4.66 12.82
C SER A 196 -26.53 3.25 12.47
N GLU A 197 -26.97 2.30 13.30
CA GLU A 197 -26.97 0.83 13.07
C GLU A 197 -27.72 0.41 11.79
N LEU A 198 -28.43 1.35 11.14
CA LEU A 198 -29.30 1.15 9.98
C LEU A 198 -28.61 1.42 8.64
N SER A 199 -27.35 1.85 8.61
CA SER A 199 -26.68 2.22 7.37
C SER A 199 -25.94 1.03 6.74
N ASN A 200 -26.12 0.85 5.43
CA ASN A 200 -25.35 -0.05 4.55
C ASN A 200 -23.84 0.27 4.47
N ASN A 201 -23.31 1.05 5.42
CA ASN A 201 -21.98 1.65 5.45
C ASN A 201 -20.96 0.81 6.23
N LYS A 202 -21.14 -0.51 6.29
CA LYS A 202 -20.15 -1.41 6.88
C LYS A 202 -18.87 -1.39 6.04
N ILE A 203 -17.73 -1.29 6.71
CA ILE A 203 -16.41 -1.39 6.09
C ILE A 203 -16.27 -2.80 5.51
N LYS A 204 -15.93 -2.92 4.23
CA LYS A 204 -15.75 -4.24 3.60
C LYS A 204 -14.31 -4.67 3.77
N VAL A 205 -14.10 -5.88 4.30
CA VAL A 205 -12.77 -6.43 4.56
C VAL A 205 -12.70 -7.83 3.98
N TYR A 206 -11.76 -8.03 3.07
CA TYR A 206 -11.48 -9.31 2.43
C TYR A 206 -10.07 -9.75 2.76
N ILE A 207 -9.93 -10.86 3.47
CA ILE A 207 -8.64 -11.47 3.82
C ILE A 207 -8.54 -12.81 3.10
N LYS A 208 -7.51 -13.01 2.29
CA LYS A 208 -7.32 -14.27 1.57
C LYS A 208 -5.87 -14.74 1.52
N ASN A 209 -5.65 -16.05 1.47
CA ASN A 209 -4.34 -16.69 1.32
C ASN A 209 -3.25 -16.21 2.30
N SER A 210 -3.64 -15.73 3.48
CA SER A 210 -2.73 -14.98 4.36
C SER A 210 -2.41 -15.73 5.64
N TYR A 211 -1.27 -15.39 6.26
CA TYR A 211 -0.80 -15.96 7.51
C TYR A 211 -0.69 -14.88 8.58
N PHE A 212 -1.27 -15.12 9.75
CA PHE A 212 -1.24 -14.21 10.88
C PHE A 212 -0.75 -14.92 12.13
N SER A 213 0.17 -14.30 12.87
CA SER A 213 0.68 -14.82 14.15
C SER A 213 0.65 -13.73 15.22
N GLY A 214 -0.09 -13.95 16.31
CA GLY A 214 -0.12 -13.05 17.46
C GLY A 214 1.06 -13.14 18.42
N GLU A 215 1.95 -14.12 18.20
CA GLU A 215 3.10 -14.43 19.07
C GLU A 215 2.73 -14.57 20.58
N PHE A 216 1.48 -14.96 20.87
CA PHE A 216 0.85 -15.03 22.19
C PHE A 216 0.80 -13.70 22.97
N VAL A 217 1.09 -12.58 22.31
CA VAL A 217 1.18 -11.25 22.95
C VAL A 217 0.10 -10.30 22.46
N ASN A 218 -0.46 -10.53 21.27
CA ASN A 218 -1.41 -9.60 20.66
C ASN A 218 -2.71 -10.26 20.20
N CYS A 219 -3.80 -9.49 20.27
CA CYS A 219 -4.97 -9.77 19.45
C CYS A 219 -4.59 -9.62 17.97
N ILE A 220 -4.98 -10.56 17.12
CA ILE A 220 -4.58 -10.49 15.70
C ILE A 220 -5.42 -9.45 14.95
N LEU A 221 -6.74 -9.51 15.10
CA LEU A 221 -7.69 -8.68 14.36
C LEU A 221 -8.79 -8.19 15.32
N GLU A 222 -8.90 -6.87 15.49
CA GLU A 222 -10.02 -6.21 16.15
C GLU A 222 -10.84 -5.47 15.08
N GLY A 223 -12.16 -5.70 15.05
CA GLY A 223 -13.07 -5.14 14.04
C GLY A 223 -14.33 -4.54 14.65
N SER A 224 -14.75 -3.37 14.19
CA SER A 224 -16.03 -2.74 14.57
C SER A 224 -16.75 -2.22 13.33
N TYR A 225 -18.03 -2.56 13.18
CA TYR A 225 -18.87 -2.19 12.02
C TYR A 225 -18.32 -2.65 10.67
N ILE A 226 -17.81 -3.89 10.62
CA ILE A 226 -17.21 -4.48 9.42
C ILE A 226 -18.08 -5.57 8.80
N ASN A 227 -17.99 -5.71 7.48
CA ASN A 227 -18.37 -6.90 6.73
C ASN A 227 -17.09 -7.64 6.36
N LEU A 228 -16.80 -8.72 7.09
CA LEU A 228 -15.54 -9.45 7.02
C LEU A 228 -15.73 -10.79 6.28
N LYS A 229 -14.88 -11.01 5.27
CA LYS A 229 -14.72 -12.29 4.58
C LYS A 229 -13.28 -12.77 4.72
N ILE A 230 -13.10 -13.98 5.22
CA ILE A 230 -11.78 -14.63 5.35
C ILE A 230 -11.79 -15.94 4.56
N GLU A 231 -10.84 -16.11 3.65
CA GLU A 231 -10.69 -17.31 2.80
C GLU A 231 -9.25 -17.82 2.87
N ASP A 232 -9.06 -19.15 2.92
CA ASP A 232 -7.75 -19.81 2.80
C ASP A 232 -6.62 -19.19 3.64
N SER A 233 -6.96 -18.69 4.82
CA SER A 233 -6.04 -17.95 5.69
C SER A 233 -5.85 -18.63 7.03
N LYS A 234 -4.66 -18.45 7.61
CA LYS A 234 -4.21 -19.13 8.82
C LYS A 234 -3.92 -18.15 9.94
N PHE A 235 -4.57 -18.34 11.07
CA PHE A 235 -4.38 -17.57 12.29
C PHE A 235 -3.73 -18.47 13.35
N LYS A 236 -2.62 -18.02 13.95
CA LYS A 236 -1.87 -18.78 14.96
C LYS A 236 -1.47 -17.90 16.13
N ASN A 237 -1.29 -18.51 17.30
CA ASN A 237 -0.70 -17.88 18.48
C ASN A 237 -1.34 -16.52 18.82
N GLY A 238 -2.65 -16.38 18.59
CA GLY A 238 -3.37 -15.15 18.91
C GLY A 238 -3.67 -15.08 20.41
N PHE A 239 -3.61 -13.88 20.98
CA PHE A 239 -4.12 -13.63 22.33
C PHE A 239 -5.51 -13.01 22.23
N THR A 240 -6.51 -13.58 22.91
CA THR A 240 -7.86 -13.00 22.96
C THR A 240 -8.09 -12.35 24.32
N PHE A 241 -8.37 -11.04 24.33
CA PHE A 241 -8.97 -10.41 25.51
C PHE A 241 -10.43 -10.89 25.65
N ASN A 242 -10.93 -11.06 26.87
CA ASN A 242 -12.33 -11.42 27.17
C ASN A 242 -12.81 -12.79 26.63
N ASN A 243 -12.02 -13.85 26.80
CA ASN A 243 -12.41 -15.23 26.44
C ASN A 243 -12.84 -15.42 24.96
N GLY A 244 -12.34 -14.57 24.05
CA GLY A 244 -12.68 -14.64 22.62
C GLY A 244 -14.02 -14.00 22.24
N TYR A 245 -14.72 -13.33 23.17
CA TYR A 245 -15.98 -12.64 22.89
C TYR A 245 -15.91 -11.18 23.36
N LYS A 246 -15.98 -10.25 22.41
CA LYS A 246 -16.18 -8.82 22.69
C LYS A 246 -17.43 -8.38 21.93
N HIS A 247 -18.55 -8.32 22.65
CA HIS A 247 -19.77 -7.69 22.15
C HIS A 247 -19.48 -6.19 22.00
N ILE A 248 -19.59 -5.65 20.79
CA ILE A 248 -19.66 -4.22 20.51
C ILE A 248 -21.04 -3.99 19.91
#